data_AF-A0A672IWR7-F1
#
_entry.id   AF-A0A672IWR7-F1
#
_cell.length_a   1.000
_cell.length_b   1.000
_cell.length_c   1.000
_cell.angle_alpha   90.00
_cell.angle_beta   90.00
_cell.angle_gamma   90.00
#
_symmetry.space_group_name_H-M   'P 1'
#
loop_
_entity.id
_entity.type
_entity.pdbx_description
1 polymer ?
#
loop_
_entity_poly.entity_id
_entity_poly.type
_entity_poly.pdbx_seq_one_letter_code
_entity_poly.pdbx_strand_id
1 'polypeptide(L)'
;MIVLFHLNLPAEAVRVRKKVPRTRSCLDLPEEILEQMFGRLSVGVMSAFHHALQLEPRDKLNLTCPTAARDAADGKARLPVNLLSISPWAYRISYDPARYPRYIPEAYCLCQGCLAGPHGEDRRRLRSTPVFAPSVVLRRTGSCAGGRHSYAEVYVSIPVGCTCVPRLEKDPDGRAANQSLDRAPPKAGRLLSGGKKV
;
A
#
# COMPACT_ATOMS: atom_id res chain seq x y z
N MET A 1 71.01 -46.07 -53.17
CA MET A 1 70.31 -44.79 -52.91
C MET A 1 68.98 -45.10 -52.25
N ILE A 2 68.86 -44.88 -50.94
CA ILE A 2 67.62 -45.07 -50.18
C ILE A 2 66.87 -43.73 -50.19
N VAL A 3 65.69 -43.70 -50.79
CA VAL A 3 64.83 -42.51 -50.87
C VAL A 3 63.99 -42.45 -49.61
N LEU A 4 64.29 -41.52 -48.70
CA LEU A 4 63.45 -41.22 -47.54
C LEU A 4 62.24 -40.37 -47.99
N PHE A 5 61.05 -40.95 -47.86
CA PHE A 5 59.77 -40.24 -47.95
C PHE A 5 59.55 -39.38 -46.70
N HIS A 6 59.53 -38.06 -46.84
CA HIS A 6 58.98 -37.15 -45.82
C HIS A 6 57.52 -36.81 -46.16
N LEU A 7 56.59 -37.51 -45.53
CA LEU A 7 55.18 -37.13 -45.50
C LEU A 7 54.97 -36.14 -44.34
N ASN A 8 54.78 -34.86 -44.68
CA ASN A 8 54.32 -33.84 -43.73
C ASN A 8 52.80 -33.95 -43.58
N LEU A 9 52.32 -34.28 -42.38
CA LEU A 9 50.90 -34.30 -42.01
C LEU A 9 50.58 -33.01 -41.23
N PRO A 10 49.66 -32.14 -41.68
CA PRO A 10 49.28 -30.97 -40.89
C PRO A 10 48.34 -31.41 -39.76
N ALA A 11 48.70 -31.04 -38.52
CA ALA A 11 47.85 -31.23 -37.35
C ALA A 11 46.63 -30.28 -37.42
N GLU A 12 45.45 -30.85 -37.64
CA GLU A 12 44.20 -30.11 -37.64
C GLU A 12 43.81 -29.76 -36.20
N ALA A 13 43.93 -28.48 -35.83
CA ALA A 13 43.51 -27.99 -34.52
C ALA A 13 41.98 -27.98 -34.43
N VAL A 14 41.40 -28.98 -33.75
CA VAL A 14 39.98 -29.01 -33.41
C VAL A 14 39.66 -27.83 -32.49
N ARG A 15 39.06 -26.79 -33.05
CA ARG A 15 38.52 -25.66 -32.28
C ARG A 15 37.26 -26.12 -31.53
N VAL A 16 37.42 -26.51 -30.27
CA VAL A 16 36.29 -26.72 -29.36
C VAL A 16 35.63 -25.37 -29.08
N ARG A 17 34.50 -25.12 -29.75
CA ARG A 17 33.65 -23.95 -29.52
C ARG A 17 33.02 -24.08 -28.14
N LYS A 18 33.62 -23.44 -27.12
CA LYS A 18 33.03 -23.33 -25.78
C LYS A 18 31.65 -22.67 -25.90
N LYS A 19 30.57 -23.46 -25.81
CA LYS A 19 29.22 -22.92 -25.65
C LYS A 19 29.18 -22.24 -24.29
N VAL A 20 28.95 -20.92 -24.29
CA VAL A 20 28.64 -20.15 -23.08
C VAL A 20 27.46 -20.84 -22.39
N PRO A 21 27.58 -21.24 -21.11
CA PRO A 21 26.47 -21.84 -20.41
C PRO A 21 25.40 -20.77 -20.27
N ARG A 22 24.28 -20.95 -20.99
CA ARG A 22 23.07 -20.15 -20.75
C ARG A 22 22.61 -20.49 -19.34
N THR A 23 22.92 -19.62 -18.39
CA THR A 23 22.30 -19.65 -17.06
C THR A 23 20.80 -19.50 -17.29
N ARG A 24 20.04 -20.60 -17.21
CA ARG A 24 18.58 -20.53 -17.27
C ARG A 24 18.13 -19.71 -16.09
N SER A 25 17.41 -18.62 -16.35
CA SER A 25 16.77 -17.83 -15.32
C SER A 25 15.72 -18.69 -14.62
N CYS A 26 15.64 -18.56 -13.30
CA CYS A 26 14.64 -19.29 -12.53
C CYS A 26 13.25 -18.79 -12.90
N LEU A 27 12.32 -19.74 -12.99
CA LEU A 27 10.92 -19.45 -13.27
C LEU A 27 10.17 -19.23 -11.96
N ASP A 28 9.00 -18.62 -12.06
CA ASP A 28 8.11 -18.52 -10.90
C ASP A 28 7.48 -19.88 -10.56
N LEU A 29 6.97 -19.97 -9.33
CA LEU A 29 5.99 -21.01 -9.02
C LEU A 29 4.73 -20.77 -9.86
N PRO A 30 4.01 -21.86 -10.21
CA PRO A 30 2.65 -21.74 -10.74
C PRO A 30 1.80 -20.82 -9.87
N GLU A 31 0.96 -20.01 -10.50
CA GLU A 31 0.17 -18.97 -9.84
C GLU A 31 -0.80 -19.57 -8.83
N GLU A 32 -1.35 -20.75 -9.11
CA GLU A 32 -2.27 -21.48 -8.25
C GLU A 32 -1.61 -21.87 -6.91
N ILE A 33 -0.31 -22.18 -6.93
CA ILE A 33 0.44 -22.52 -5.72
C ILE A 33 0.71 -21.25 -4.90
N LEU A 34 1.03 -20.13 -5.56
CA LEU A 34 1.22 -18.84 -4.89
C LEU A 34 -0.09 -18.34 -4.28
N GLU A 35 -1.21 -18.49 -4.98
CA GLU A 35 -2.57 -18.21 -4.50
C GLU A 35 -2.89 -19.04 -3.26
N GLN A 36 -2.61 -20.34 -3.29
CA GLN A 36 -2.85 -21.22 -2.16
C GLN A 36 -1.99 -20.86 -0.95
N MET A 37 -0.69 -20.58 -1.15
CA MET A 37 0.21 -20.13 -0.08
C MET A 37 -0.26 -18.81 0.51
N PHE A 38 -0.57 -17.84 -0.34
CA PHE A 38 -1.04 -16.52 0.07
C PHE A 38 -2.39 -16.59 0.78
N GLY A 39 -3.34 -17.37 0.27
CA GLY A 39 -4.67 -17.57 0.84
C GLY A 39 -4.62 -18.10 2.27
N ARG A 40 -3.66 -18.98 2.59
CA ARG A 40 -3.42 -19.48 3.95
C ARG A 40 -2.92 -18.40 4.92
N LEU A 41 -2.10 -17.48 4.44
CA LEU A 41 -1.51 -16.40 5.24
C LEU A 41 -2.46 -15.21 5.42
N SER A 42 -3.37 -15.03 4.46
CA SER A 42 -4.20 -13.83 4.33
C SER A 42 -5.65 -14.03 4.79
N VAL A 43 -5.97 -15.17 5.40
CA VAL A 43 -7.28 -15.46 6.00
C VAL A 43 -7.66 -14.34 6.97
N GLY A 44 -8.75 -13.63 6.67
CA GLY A 44 -9.24 -12.50 7.47
C GLY A 44 -8.82 -11.10 6.98
N VAL A 45 -7.86 -10.98 6.04
CA VAL A 45 -7.34 -9.68 5.56
C VAL A 45 -7.72 -9.41 4.09
N MET A 46 -7.99 -10.45 3.29
CA MET A 46 -8.20 -10.32 1.83
C MET A 46 -9.64 -10.16 1.35
N SER A 47 -10.62 -10.07 2.26
CA SER A 47 -11.98 -9.67 1.84
C SER A 47 -12.08 -8.17 1.53
N ALA A 48 -11.12 -7.34 1.98
CA ALA A 48 -11.20 -5.88 1.87
C ALA A 48 -10.79 -5.31 0.50
N PHE A 49 -10.00 -6.05 -0.30
CA PHE A 49 -9.37 -5.51 -1.52
C PHE A 49 -10.02 -5.94 -2.83
N HIS A 50 -10.98 -6.87 -2.80
CA HIS A 50 -11.60 -7.36 -4.03
C HIS A 50 -12.27 -6.23 -4.84
N HIS A 51 -12.88 -5.26 -4.16
CA HIS A 51 -13.49 -4.10 -4.81
C HIS A 51 -12.47 -3.07 -5.34
N ALA A 52 -11.27 -3.00 -4.74
CA ALA A 52 -10.20 -2.10 -5.21
C ALA A 52 -9.48 -2.66 -6.45
N LEU A 53 -9.42 -4.00 -6.57
CA LEU A 53 -8.89 -4.68 -7.75
C LEU A 53 -9.89 -4.74 -8.92
N GLN A 54 -11.19 -4.59 -8.63
CA GLN A 54 -12.27 -4.41 -9.62
C GLN A 54 -12.39 -2.97 -10.15
N LEU A 55 -11.49 -2.07 -9.74
CA LEU A 55 -11.40 -0.75 -10.35
C LEU A 55 -10.90 -0.94 -11.78
N GLU A 56 -11.84 -1.17 -12.70
CA GLU A 56 -11.70 -0.92 -14.14
C GLU A 56 -10.85 0.35 -14.35
N PRO A 57 -9.97 0.37 -15.37
CA PRO A 57 -8.86 1.32 -15.48
C PRO A 57 -9.35 2.78 -15.62
N ARG A 58 -9.66 3.40 -14.49
CA ARG A 58 -9.59 4.85 -14.29
C ARG A 58 -8.15 5.30 -14.00
N ASP A 59 -7.17 4.49 -14.39
CA ASP A 59 -5.71 4.77 -14.42
C ASP A 59 -5.32 6.01 -15.23
N LYS A 60 -6.28 6.75 -15.79
CA LYS A 60 -6.06 7.98 -16.57
C LYS A 60 -7.01 9.12 -16.26
N LEU A 61 -7.71 9.13 -15.12
CA LEU A 61 -8.18 10.42 -14.61
C LEU A 61 -7.07 11.00 -13.75
N ASN A 62 -6.55 12.16 -14.14
CA ASN A 62 -5.76 13.03 -13.27
C ASN A 62 -6.70 13.50 -12.14
N LEU A 63 -6.95 12.61 -11.18
CA LEU A 63 -7.79 12.88 -10.04
C LEU A 63 -7.00 13.84 -9.15
N THR A 64 -7.41 15.11 -9.20
CA THR A 64 -6.98 16.15 -8.28
C THR A 64 -7.96 16.27 -7.13
N CYS A 65 -7.56 16.96 -6.07
CA CYS A 65 -8.46 17.35 -4.98
C CYS A 65 -9.74 17.95 -5.58
N PRO A 66 -10.93 17.37 -5.31
CA PRO A 66 -12.16 17.89 -5.86
C PRO A 66 -12.43 19.26 -5.25
N THR A 67 -12.59 20.27 -6.10
CA THR A 67 -13.09 21.56 -5.67
C THR A 67 -14.57 21.38 -5.35
N ALA A 68 -14.97 21.85 -4.16
CA ALA A 68 -16.33 22.10 -3.67
C ALA A 68 -17.46 22.31 -4.71
N ALA A 69 -17.11 22.87 -5.88
CA ALA A 69 -18.01 23.28 -6.95
C ALA A 69 -18.15 22.27 -8.11
N ARG A 70 -17.61 21.05 -8.04
CA ARG A 70 -18.09 20.01 -8.97
C ARG A 70 -19.43 19.54 -8.48
N ASP A 71 -20.42 20.27 -8.99
CA ASP A 71 -21.81 19.90 -9.12
C ASP A 71 -21.96 18.38 -9.23
N ALA A 72 -23.12 17.92 -8.76
CA ALA A 72 -23.73 16.68 -9.19
C ALA A 72 -23.90 16.68 -10.73
N ALA A 73 -22.79 16.68 -11.46
CA ALA A 73 -22.71 16.61 -12.89
C ALA A 73 -22.98 15.15 -13.24
N ASP A 74 -24.21 14.98 -13.70
CA ASP A 74 -24.84 13.79 -14.23
C ASP A 74 -25.46 12.86 -13.18
N GLY A 75 -26.73 13.15 -12.89
CA GLY A 75 -27.59 12.35 -12.01
C GLY A 75 -27.79 10.95 -12.55
N LYS A 76 -26.91 10.03 -12.15
CA LYS A 76 -27.18 8.58 -12.00
C LYS A 76 -26.02 7.76 -11.44
N ALA A 77 -24.80 8.29 -11.37
CA ALA A 77 -23.65 7.53 -10.86
C ALA A 77 -23.44 7.77 -9.35
N ARG A 78 -23.73 6.77 -8.52
CA ARG A 78 -23.36 6.78 -7.10
C ARG A 78 -21.84 6.77 -6.99
N LEU A 79 -21.25 7.90 -6.57
CA LEU A 79 -19.81 8.00 -6.36
C LEU A 79 -19.35 6.99 -5.29
N PRO A 80 -18.16 6.39 -5.44
CA PRO A 80 -17.61 5.48 -4.45
C PRO A 80 -17.18 6.23 -3.19
N VAL A 81 -17.11 5.52 -2.06
CA VAL A 81 -16.83 6.09 -0.73
C VAL A 81 -15.54 6.91 -0.67
N ASN A 82 -14.52 6.52 -1.45
CA ASN A 82 -13.23 7.20 -1.49
C ASN A 82 -13.31 8.63 -2.06
N LEU A 83 -14.30 8.93 -2.91
CA LEU A 83 -14.54 10.28 -3.45
C LEU A 83 -15.54 11.09 -2.61
N LEU A 84 -16.37 10.42 -1.81
CA LEU A 84 -17.34 11.07 -0.89
C LEU A 84 -16.73 11.42 0.47
N SER A 85 -15.53 10.92 0.77
CA SER A 85 -14.82 11.21 2.01
C SER A 85 -14.41 12.69 2.12
N ILE A 86 -14.43 13.23 3.34
CA ILE A 86 -13.85 14.55 3.65
C ILE A 86 -12.34 14.61 3.41
N SER A 87 -11.68 13.46 3.36
CA SER A 87 -10.28 13.28 2.99
C SER A 87 -10.22 12.30 1.81
N PRO A 88 -10.56 12.75 0.59
CA PRO A 88 -10.74 11.86 -0.54
C PRO A 88 -9.42 11.24 -1.00
N TRP A 89 -9.49 10.02 -1.54
CA TRP A 89 -8.33 9.29 -2.03
C TRP A 89 -8.60 8.60 -3.36
N ALA A 90 -7.52 8.31 -4.08
CA ALA A 90 -7.51 7.42 -5.23
C ALA A 90 -6.48 6.32 -5.02
N TYR A 91 -6.51 5.31 -5.88
CA TYR A 91 -5.54 4.21 -5.85
C TYR A 91 -4.56 4.35 -7.00
N ARG A 92 -3.32 3.96 -6.76
CA ARG A 92 -2.32 3.66 -7.79
C ARG A 92 -1.95 2.19 -7.70
N ILE A 93 -1.67 1.57 -8.83
CA ILE A 93 -1.26 0.16 -8.84
C ILE A 93 0.25 0.05 -8.66
N SER A 94 0.67 -0.55 -7.55
CA SER A 94 2.05 -0.90 -7.23
C SER A 94 2.38 -2.27 -7.81
N TYR A 95 3.19 -2.29 -8.87
CA TYR A 95 3.67 -3.51 -9.51
C TYR A 95 5.06 -3.90 -9.01
N ASP A 96 5.21 -5.14 -8.52
CA ASP A 96 6.50 -5.74 -8.19
C ASP A 96 6.53 -7.18 -8.75
N PRO A 97 7.35 -7.48 -9.78
CA PRO A 97 7.42 -8.82 -10.36
C PRO A 97 7.97 -9.87 -9.39
N ALA A 98 8.72 -9.45 -8.36
CA ALA A 98 9.32 -10.32 -7.36
C ALA A 98 8.41 -10.57 -6.15
N ARG A 99 7.13 -10.20 -6.24
CA ARG A 99 6.15 -10.30 -5.16
C ARG A 99 4.86 -10.97 -5.64
N TYR A 100 4.18 -11.66 -4.73
CA TYR A 100 2.81 -12.14 -4.92
C TYR A 100 1.92 -11.63 -3.76
N PRO A 101 0.77 -10.97 -4.04
CA PRO A 101 0.30 -10.59 -5.37
C PRO A 101 1.23 -9.53 -6.02
N ARG A 102 1.35 -9.61 -7.36
CA ARG A 102 2.23 -8.71 -8.13
C ARG A 102 1.72 -7.27 -8.14
N TYR A 103 0.41 -7.12 -8.16
CA TYR A 103 -0.29 -5.85 -8.19
C TYR A 103 -0.93 -5.58 -6.84
N ILE A 104 -0.63 -4.43 -6.25
CA ILE A 104 -1.22 -3.97 -5.00
C ILE A 104 -1.80 -2.56 -5.21
N PRO A 105 -3.10 -2.33 -4.92
CA PRO A 105 -3.68 -1.00 -4.95
C PRO A 105 -3.23 -0.21 -3.72
N GLU A 106 -2.45 0.85 -3.92
CA GLU A 106 -2.00 1.76 -2.87
C GLU A 106 -2.82 3.06 -2.90
N ALA A 107 -3.50 3.37 -1.80
CA ALA A 107 -4.22 4.62 -1.67
C ALA A 107 -3.26 5.82 -1.55
N TYR A 108 -3.64 6.94 -2.17
CA TYR A 108 -3.02 8.24 -1.98
C TYR A 108 -4.08 9.34 -1.85
N CYS A 109 -3.83 10.30 -0.97
CA CYS A 109 -4.78 11.37 -0.69
C CYS A 109 -4.79 12.39 -1.84
N LEU A 110 -5.98 12.80 -2.27
CA LEU A 110 -6.14 13.78 -3.33
C LEU A 110 -5.92 15.22 -2.84
N CYS A 111 -6.26 15.49 -1.58
CA CYS A 111 -6.16 16.80 -0.95
C CYS A 111 -5.05 16.84 0.10
N GLN A 112 -4.48 18.04 0.35
CA GLN A 112 -3.53 18.23 1.45
C GLN A 112 -4.24 18.43 2.79
N GLY A 113 -5.32 19.23 2.86
CA GLY A 113 -6.19 19.27 4.02
C GLY A 113 -7.48 18.48 3.80
N CYS A 114 -8.58 18.90 4.40
CA CYS A 114 -9.83 18.16 4.40
C CYS A 114 -11.01 19.06 4.00
N LEU A 115 -11.94 18.48 3.24
CA LEU A 115 -13.15 19.11 2.72
C LEU A 115 -14.24 19.18 3.81
N ALA A 116 -14.00 20.00 4.83
CA ALA A 116 -14.88 20.17 5.99
C ALA A 116 -15.45 21.60 6.11
N GLY A 117 -15.29 22.44 5.09
CA GLY A 117 -15.94 23.74 5.00
C GLY A 117 -17.45 23.65 4.70
N PRO A 118 -18.23 24.74 4.90
CA PRO A 118 -19.67 24.79 4.61
C PRO A 118 -20.02 24.41 3.16
N HIS A 119 -19.08 24.64 2.24
CA HIS A 119 -19.19 24.29 0.83
C HIS A 119 -18.24 23.15 0.43
N GLY A 120 -17.63 22.43 1.38
CA GLY A 120 -16.58 21.45 1.08
C GLY A 120 -15.21 22.09 0.82
N GLU A 121 -14.95 23.28 1.36
CA GLU A 121 -13.63 23.91 1.27
C GLU A 121 -12.58 23.19 2.13
N ASP A 122 -11.34 23.23 1.67
CA ASP A 122 -10.19 22.68 2.37
C ASP A 122 -9.84 23.53 3.62
N ARG A 123 -9.96 22.94 4.81
CA ARG A 123 -9.51 23.56 6.06
C ARG A 123 -8.03 23.27 6.31
N ARG A 124 -7.20 24.33 6.20
CA ARG A 124 -5.74 24.26 6.46
C ARG A 124 -5.32 23.85 7.88
N ARG A 125 -6.21 23.86 8.87
CA ARG A 125 -5.93 23.32 10.23
C ARG A 125 -6.03 21.81 10.30
N LEU A 126 -6.58 21.17 9.27
CA LEU A 126 -6.68 19.74 9.13
C LEU A 126 -5.71 19.25 8.05
N ARG A 127 -5.41 17.95 8.06
CA ARG A 127 -4.56 17.29 7.07
C ARG A 127 -5.13 15.93 6.70
N SER A 128 -5.29 15.70 5.40
CA SER A 128 -5.53 14.35 4.89
C SER A 128 -4.26 13.52 5.06
N THR A 129 -4.38 12.38 5.76
CA THR A 129 -3.26 11.49 6.06
C THR A 129 -3.62 10.06 5.65
N PRO A 130 -2.72 9.32 4.97
CA PRO A 130 -3.01 7.94 4.59
C PRO A 130 -3.15 7.03 5.81
N VAL A 131 -4.11 6.11 5.75
CA VAL A 131 -4.33 5.06 6.73
C VAL A 131 -3.70 3.77 6.21
N PHE A 132 -2.86 3.14 7.02
CA PHE A 132 -2.14 1.93 6.65
C PHE A 132 -2.77 0.70 7.29
N ALA A 133 -2.88 -0.38 6.53
CA ALA A 133 -3.22 -1.71 7.03
C ALA A 133 -1.99 -2.63 6.97
N PRO A 134 -1.74 -3.45 8.01
CA PRO A 134 -0.77 -4.52 7.91
C PRO A 134 -1.26 -5.57 6.91
N SER A 135 -0.39 -6.04 6.04
CA SER A 135 -0.70 -7.06 5.04
C SER A 135 0.50 -7.97 4.81
N VAL A 136 0.23 -9.23 4.50
CA VAL A 136 1.26 -10.21 4.14
C VAL A 136 1.44 -10.24 2.64
N VAL A 137 2.67 -10.47 2.15
CA VAL A 137 2.98 -10.74 0.75
C VAL A 137 4.00 -11.86 0.67
N LEU A 138 4.02 -12.61 -0.43
CA LEU A 138 5.07 -13.57 -0.70
C LEU A 138 6.14 -12.89 -1.56
N ARG A 139 7.40 -12.87 -1.12
CA ARG A 139 8.51 -12.27 -1.88
C ARG A 139 9.46 -13.35 -2.37
N ARG A 140 9.91 -13.22 -3.61
CA ARG A 140 10.96 -14.09 -4.16
C ARG A 140 12.20 -14.00 -3.28
N THR A 141 12.68 -15.17 -2.92
CA THR A 141 13.99 -15.35 -2.32
C THR A 141 15.03 -15.50 -3.43
N GLY A 142 16.29 -15.16 -3.14
CA GLY A 142 17.39 -15.33 -4.09
C GLY A 142 17.73 -16.79 -4.41
N SER A 143 17.14 -17.76 -3.68
CA SER A 143 17.33 -19.18 -3.89
C SER A 143 16.44 -19.73 -5.02
N CYS A 144 16.99 -20.72 -5.72
CA CYS A 144 16.34 -21.38 -6.84
C CYS A 144 16.44 -22.89 -6.66
N ALA A 145 15.28 -23.53 -6.50
CA ALA A 145 15.17 -24.97 -6.28
C ALA A 145 14.43 -25.59 -7.47
N GLY A 146 15.04 -26.58 -8.12
CA GLY A 146 14.43 -27.25 -9.27
C GLY A 146 14.10 -26.31 -10.45
N GLY A 147 14.84 -25.20 -10.61
CA GLY A 147 14.59 -24.21 -11.64
C GLY A 147 13.47 -23.20 -11.33
N ARG A 148 12.93 -23.21 -10.10
CA ARG A 148 11.91 -22.25 -9.65
C ARG A 148 12.41 -21.39 -8.48
N HIS A 149 11.99 -20.13 -8.46
CA HIS A 149 12.22 -19.24 -7.32
C HIS A 149 11.50 -19.75 -6.08
N SER A 150 12.18 -19.80 -4.93
CA SER A 150 11.47 -19.96 -3.66
C SER A 150 10.89 -18.64 -3.18
N TYR A 151 9.85 -18.70 -2.34
CA TYR A 151 9.14 -17.52 -1.82
C TYR A 151 9.11 -17.55 -0.29
N ALA A 152 9.20 -16.38 0.34
CA ALA A 152 9.08 -16.19 1.78
C ALA A 152 7.99 -15.16 2.08
N GLU A 153 7.29 -15.32 3.21
CA GLU A 153 6.33 -14.33 3.68
C GLU A 153 7.03 -13.08 4.22
N VAL A 154 6.45 -11.92 3.91
CA VAL A 154 6.90 -10.62 4.41
C VAL A 154 5.68 -9.79 4.77
N TYR A 155 5.71 -9.13 5.92
CA TYR A 155 4.68 -8.18 6.33
C TYR A 155 5.01 -6.79 5.83
N VAL A 156 4.04 -6.15 5.19
CA VAL A 156 4.14 -4.81 4.61
C VAL A 156 2.97 -3.95 5.10
N SER A 157 3.18 -2.64 5.12
CA SER A 157 2.10 -1.67 5.40
C SER A 157 1.59 -1.09 4.10
N ILE A 158 0.32 -1.33 3.79
CA ILE A 158 -0.32 -0.86 2.55
C ILE A 158 -1.26 0.28 2.90
N PRO A 159 -1.17 1.46 2.25
CA PRO A 159 -2.16 2.52 2.43
C PRO A 159 -3.49 2.08 1.81
N VAL A 160 -4.54 2.02 2.62
CA VAL A 160 -5.88 1.54 2.22
C VAL A 160 -6.89 2.66 2.01
N GLY A 161 -6.57 3.86 2.50
CA GLY A 161 -7.41 5.04 2.33
C GLY A 161 -6.78 6.27 2.97
N CYS A 162 -7.55 7.34 3.08
CA CYS A 162 -7.14 8.56 3.77
C CYS A 162 -8.14 8.95 4.85
N THR A 163 -7.60 9.47 5.96
CA THR A 163 -8.38 10.03 7.07
C THR A 163 -8.01 11.49 7.29
N CYS A 164 -8.88 12.22 7.99
CA CYS A 164 -8.68 13.61 8.33
C CYS A 164 -8.22 13.75 9.78
N VAL A 165 -7.07 14.38 10.00
CA VAL A 165 -6.52 14.63 11.34
C VAL A 165 -6.21 16.11 11.55
N PRO A 166 -6.25 16.62 12.79
CA PRO A 166 -5.70 17.94 13.10
C PRO A 166 -4.23 18.03 12.72
N ARG A 167 -3.80 19.19 12.21
CA ARG A 167 -2.36 19.48 12.12
C ARG A 167 -1.83 19.64 13.52
N LEU A 168 -0.82 18.84 13.88
CA LEU A 168 0.03 19.14 15.01
C LEU A 168 0.85 20.36 14.59
N GLU A 169 0.40 21.55 14.97
CA GLU A 169 1.20 22.76 14.89
C GLU A 169 2.41 22.51 15.81
N LYS A 170 3.55 22.09 15.24
CA LYS A 170 4.82 22.16 15.95
C LYS A 170 5.14 23.65 16.00
N ASP A 171 4.74 24.26 17.10
CA ASP A 171 5.15 25.62 17.45
C ASP A 171 6.69 25.69 17.32
N PRO A 172 7.25 26.55 16.44
CA PRO A 172 8.69 26.73 16.34
C PRO A 172 9.29 27.23 17.67
N ASP A 173 8.46 27.83 18.54
CA ASP A 173 8.88 28.44 19.79
C ASP A 173 8.24 27.77 21.02
N GLY A 174 8.22 26.44 21.07
CA GLY A 174 8.32 25.70 22.34
C GLY A 174 7.40 26.08 23.51
N ARG A 175 6.26 26.76 23.29
CA ARG A 175 5.32 27.04 24.36
C ARG A 175 4.25 25.97 24.32
N ALA A 176 4.56 24.87 24.99
CA ALA A 176 3.57 23.87 25.36
C ALA A 176 2.34 24.62 25.87
N ALA A 177 1.24 24.51 25.12
CA ALA A 177 -0.06 24.95 25.59
C ALA A 177 -0.37 24.11 26.82
N ASN A 178 -0.12 24.68 28.00
CA ASN A 178 -0.53 24.11 29.27
C ASN A 178 -2.05 23.94 29.18
N GLN A 179 -2.50 22.72 28.91
CA GLN A 179 -3.88 22.34 29.14
C GLN A 179 -4.04 22.32 30.67
N SER A 180 -4.39 23.48 31.22
CA SER A 180 -4.94 23.59 32.56
C SER A 180 -6.20 22.73 32.56
N LEU A 181 -6.07 21.53 33.13
CA LEU A 181 -7.20 20.69 33.48
C LEU A 181 -8.01 21.46 34.52
N ASP A 182 -9.03 22.19 34.08
CA ASP A 182 -10.08 22.67 34.96
C ASP A 182 -10.85 21.45 35.50
N ARG A 183 -10.31 20.88 36.59
CA ARG A 183 -11.01 19.95 37.46
C ARG A 183 -12.17 20.71 38.09
N ALA A 184 -13.39 20.48 37.61
CA ALA A 184 -14.58 20.83 38.37
C ALA A 184 -14.57 20.07 39.71
N PRO A 185 -14.75 20.74 40.87
CA PRO A 185 -14.76 20.06 42.15
C PRO A 185 -16.03 19.21 42.31
N PRO A 186 -15.97 18.09 43.03
CA PRO A 186 -17.13 17.25 43.27
C PRO A 186 -18.14 17.99 44.16
N LYS A 187 -19.39 18.09 43.70
CA LYS A 187 -20.50 18.64 44.48
C LYS A 187 -20.72 17.75 45.71
N ALA A 188 -20.43 18.28 46.89
CA ALA A 188 -20.75 17.66 48.16
C ALA A 188 -22.28 17.45 48.27
N GLY A 189 -22.68 16.21 48.53
CA GLY A 189 -24.07 15.81 48.72
C GLY A 189 -24.70 16.56 49.89
N ARG A 190 -25.89 17.10 49.66
CA ARG A 190 -26.72 17.72 50.70
C ARG A 190 -27.34 16.59 51.53
N LEU A 191 -26.81 16.36 52.72
CA LEU A 191 -27.45 15.54 53.74
C LEU A 191 -28.75 16.26 54.16
N LEU A 192 -29.90 15.66 53.88
CA LEU A 192 -31.15 16.01 54.54
C LEU A 192 -31.21 15.19 55.83
N SER A 193 -30.92 15.84 56.97
CA SER A 193 -31.28 15.32 58.28
C SER A 193 -32.42 16.15 58.85
N GLY A 194 -33.40 15.46 59.40
CA GLY A 194 -34.74 15.95 59.68
C GLY A 194 -34.90 16.77 60.96
N GLY A 195 -36.06 17.43 61.00
CA GLY A 195 -36.94 17.55 62.17
C GLY A 195 -36.49 18.38 63.37
N LYS A 196 -37.22 19.47 63.63
CA LYS A 196 -37.68 19.77 64.98
C LYS A 196 -38.96 20.62 64.97
N LYS A 197 -40.03 20.05 65.54
CA LYS A 197 -41.20 20.76 66.08
C LYS A 197 -40.77 21.53 67.33
N VAL A 198 -41.28 22.75 67.51
CA VAL A 198 -41.97 23.30 68.71
C VAL A 198 -42.80 24.48 68.21
#